data_AF-A0A367ZKJ2-F1
#
_entry.id   AF-A0A367ZKJ2-F1
#
_cell.length_a   1.000
_cell.length_b   1.000
_cell.length_c   1.000
_cell.angle_alpha   90.00
_cell.angle_beta   90.00
_cell.angle_gamma   90.00
#
_symmetry.space_group_name_H-M   'P 1'
#
loop_
_entity.id
_entity.type
_entity.pdbx_description
1 polymer ?
#
loop_
_entity_poly.entity_id
_entity_poly.type
_entity_poly.pdbx_seq_one_letter_code
_entity_poly.pdbx_strand_id
1 'polypeptide(L)' 'MLVGDREFFLDFEEFPYFRDQPIGAVQQVELLHQDHLYWPVLDIDLELDNLDNPQKYPLKSKALAAAIDR' A
#
# COMPACT_ATOMS: atom_id res chain seq x y z
N MET A 1 4.20 -3.69 9.61
CA MET A 1 3.48 -2.52 10.17
C MET A 1 2.47 -3.02 11.18
N LEU A 2 2.39 -2.43 12.37
CA LEU A 2 1.47 -2.85 13.44
C LEU A 2 0.22 -1.96 13.46
N VAL A 3 -0.97 -2.55 13.38
CA VAL A 3 -2.27 -1.87 13.54
C VAL A 3 -3.06 -2.57 14.63
N GLY A 4 -3.25 -1.89 15.76
CA GLY A 4 -3.74 -2.54 16.98
C GLY A 4 -2.79 -3.66 17.41
N ASP A 5 -3.30 -4.89 17.51
CA ASP A 5 -2.53 -6.09 17.88
C ASP A 5 -2.10 -6.93 16.66
N ARG A 6 -2.25 -6.39 15.44
CA ARG A 6 -2.05 -7.15 14.19
C ARG A 6 -0.88 -6.60 13.40
N GLU A 7 0.03 -7.48 13.00
CA GLU A 7 1.17 -7.13 12.16
C GLU A 7 0.87 -7.46 10.68
N PHE A 8 1.03 -6.45 9.82
CA PHE A 8 0.89 -6.56 8.37
C PHE A 8 2.26 -6.45 7.69
N PHE A 9 2.56 -7.37 6.79
CA PHE A 9 3.76 -7.32 5.96
C PHE A 9 3.40 -6.66 4.62
N LEU A 10 4.09 -5.58 4.29
CA LEU A 10 3.95 -4.88 3.01
C LEU A 10 5.16 -5.22 2.16
N ASP A 11 5.04 -6.27 1.35
CA ASP A 11 6.12 -6.70 0.45
C ASP A 11 6.28 -5.73 -0.73
N PHE A 12 7.51 -5.50 -1.19
CA PHE A 12 7.77 -4.57 -2.28
C PHE A 12 7.47 -5.13 -3.68
N GLU A 13 7.14 -6.41 -3.82
CA GLU A 13 6.59 -6.96 -5.07
C GLU A 13 5.10 -6.62 -5.20
N GLU A 14 4.36 -6.67 -4.08
CA GLU A 14 2.93 -6.34 -4.03
C GLU A 14 2.66 -4.84 -3.89
N PHE A 15 3.51 -4.13 -3.14
CA PHE A 15 3.38 -2.70 -2.82
C PHE A 15 4.64 -1.92 -3.28
N PRO A 16 4.95 -1.89 -4.59
CA PRO A 16 6.21 -1.33 -5.11
C PRO A 16 6.37 0.17 -4.85
N TYR A 17 5.28 0.88 -4.60
CA TYR A 17 5.25 2.32 -4.32
C TYR A 17 6.01 2.72 -3.05
N PHE A 18 6.31 1.78 -2.15
CA PHE A 18 7.13 2.04 -0.95
C PHE A 18 8.64 1.81 -1.15
N ARG A 19 9.07 1.12 -2.22
CA ARG A 19 10.44 0.59 -2.37
C ARG A 19 11.54 1.65 -2.27
N ASP A 20 11.33 2.79 -2.91
CA ASP A 20 12.32 3.87 -3.02
C ASP A 20 11.92 5.12 -2.21
N GLN A 21 10.96 4.98 -1.29
CA GLN A 21 10.47 6.10 -0.50
C GLN A 21 11.32 6.33 0.75
N PRO A 22 11.52 7.61 1.18
CA PRO A 22 12.17 7.90 2.44
C PRO A 22 11.45 7.22 3.60
N ILE A 23 12.20 6.56 4.48
CA ILE A 23 11.61 5.86 5.64
C ILE A 23 10.75 6.78 6.50
N GLY A 24 11.12 8.07 6.61
CA GLY A 24 10.32 9.06 7.33
C GLY A 24 8.93 9.30 6.71
N ALA A 25 8.80 9.18 5.39
CA ALA A 25 7.50 9.28 4.71
C ALA A 25 6.68 7.98 4.90
N VAL A 26 7.32 6.81 4.86
CA VAL A 26 6.67 5.51 5.11
C VAL A 26 6.18 5.38 6.56
N GLN A 27 6.86 6.00 7.51
CA GLN A 27 6.44 6.00 8.93
C GLN A 27 5.30 6.98 9.23
N GLN A 28 5.05 7.96 8.35
CA GLN A 28 3.95 8.92 8.48
C GLN A 28 2.67 8.33 7.90
N VAL A 29 2.13 7.32 8.57
CA VAL A 29 0.86 6.68 8.25
C VAL A 29 -0.23 7.15 9.19
N GLU A 30 -1.41 7.39 8.65
CA GLU A 30 -2.64 7.72 9.36
C GLU A 30 -3.64 6.57 9.23
N LEU A 31 -4.30 6.20 10.33
CA LEU A 31 -5.42 5.24 10.30
C LEU A 31 -6.73 6.02 10.24
N LEU A 32 -7.37 6.01 9.08
CA LEU A 32 -8.69 6.59 8.82
C LEU A 32 -9.77 5.54 9.05
N HIS A 33 -10.90 5.95 9.64
CA HIS A 33 -12.12 5.15 9.81
C HIS A 33 -11.97 3.75 10.45
N GLN A 34 -10.80 3.47 11.05
CA GLN A 34 -10.38 2.20 11.67
C GLN A 34 -10.02 1.07 10.70
N ASP A 35 -10.09 1.31 9.39
CA ASP A 35 -9.92 0.31 8.34
C ASP A 35 -9.08 0.78 7.13
N HIS A 36 -8.77 2.07 7.04
CA HIS A 36 -7.96 2.63 5.95
C HIS A 36 -6.64 3.21 6.47
N LEU A 37 -5.54 2.78 5.86
CA LEU A 37 -4.23 3.35 6.07
C LEU A 37 -3.96 4.38 4.98
N TYR A 38 -3.58 5.57 5.38
CA TYR A 38 -3.30 6.67 4.48
C TYR A 38 -1.90 7.23 4.75
N TRP A 39 -1.08 7.32 3.71
CA TRP A 39 0.22 7.98 3.76
C TRP A 39 0.11 9.35 3.08
N PRO A 40 -0.19 10.44 3.82
CA PRO A 40 -0.43 11.77 3.24
C PRO A 40 0.75 12.32 2.44
N VAL A 41 1.99 11.98 2.82
CA VAL A 41 3.19 12.42 2.10
C VAL A 41 3.37 11.68 0.77
N LEU A 42 2.97 10.40 0.73
CA LEU A 42 3.16 9.53 -0.43
C LEU A 42 1.94 9.53 -1.36
N ASP A 43 0.81 10.06 -0.90
CA ASP A 43 -0.50 9.98 -1.54
C ASP A 43 -0.90 8.52 -1.85
N ILE A 44 -0.70 7.64 -0.87
CA ILE A 44 -1.02 6.21 -0.94
C ILE A 44 -2.11 5.89 0.08
N ASP A 45 -3.17 5.21 -0.35
CA ASP A 45 -4.20 4.64 0.49
C ASP A 45 -4.24 3.10 0.38
N LEU A 46 -4.40 2.41 1.51
CA LEU A 46 -4.58 0.96 1.58
C LEU A 46 -5.69 0.61 2.56
N GLU A 47 -6.60 -0.26 2.15
CA GLU A 47 -7.64 -0.81 3.02
C GLU A 47 -7.12 -2.07 3.75
N LEU A 48 -7.40 -2.22 5.04
CA LEU A 48 -6.97 -3.38 5.82
C LEU A 48 -7.54 -4.70 5.29
N ASP A 49 -8.78 -4.73 4.75
CA ASP A 49 -9.33 -5.96 4.16
C ASP A 49 -8.56 -6.39 2.91
N ASN A 50 -7.97 -5.46 2.17
CA ASN A 50 -7.12 -5.78 1.03
C ASN A 50 -5.83 -6.47 1.49
N LEU A 51 -5.22 -6.00 2.58
CA LEU A 51 -4.04 -6.65 3.16
C LEU A 51 -4.34 -8.06 3.68
N ASP A 52 -5.54 -8.28 4.22
CA ASP A 52 -5.98 -9.60 4.70
C ASP A 52 -6.42 -10.54 3.58
N ASN A 53 -7.01 -9.99 2.52
CA ASN A 53 -7.63 -10.74 1.45
C ASN A 53 -7.23 -10.18 0.06
N PRO A 54 -5.94 -10.19 -0.31
CA PRO A 54 -5.47 -9.58 -1.56
C PRO A 54 -6.14 -10.23 -2.79
N GLN A 55 -6.52 -11.51 -2.70
CA GLN A 55 -7.24 -12.26 -3.73
C GLN A 55 -8.63 -11.67 -4.06
N LYS A 56 -9.29 -10.98 -3.11
CA LYS A 56 -10.59 -10.32 -3.34
C LYS A 56 -10.43 -9.04 -4.16
N TYR A 57 -9.25 -8.44 -4.14
CA TYR A 57 -8.94 -7.17 -4.77
C TYR A 57 -7.80 -7.34 -5.78
N PRO A 58 -7.99 -8.15 -6.85
CA PRO A 58 -6.97 -8.29 -7.87
C PRO A 58 -6.63 -6.90 -8.41
N LEU A 59 -5.37 -6.48 -8.32
CA LEU A 59 -4.87 -5.18 -8.75
C LEU A 59 -5.39 -4.84 -10.17
N LYS A 60 -6.44 -4.03 -10.25
CA LYS A 60 -7.00 -3.52 -11.51
C LYS A 60 -6.34 -2.19 -11.87
N SER A 61 -5.01 -2.10 -11.83
CA SER A 61 -4.30 -0.96 -12.40
C SER A 61 -3.68 -1.34 -13.74
N LYS A 62 -4.39 -1.04 -14.83
CA LYS A 62 -3.80 -1.00 -16.17
C LYS A 62 -3.04 0.31 -16.36
N ALA A 63 -1.90 0.46 -15.71
CA ALA A 63 -1.04 1.64 -15.92
C ALA A 63 0.46 1.34 -15.78
N LEU A 64 0.94 0.19 -16.29
CA LEU A 64 2.35 0.05 -16.72
C LEU A 64 2.56 -1.08 -17.74
N ALA A 65 1.56 -1.39 -18.57
CA ALA A 65 1.73 -2.30 -19.71
C ALA A 65 2.02 -1.56 -21.03
N ALA A 66 2.11 -0.22 -21.01
CA ALA A 66 2.22 0.60 -22.22
C ALA A 66 3.54 1.37 -22.38
N ALA A 67 4.51 1.17 -21.48
CA ALA A 67 5.82 1.85 -21.54
C ALA A 67 7.00 0.88 -21.82
N ILE A 68 6.71 -0.39 -22.09
CA ILE A 68 7.70 -1.36 -22.61
C ILE A 68 7.20 -1.83 -23.99
N ASP A 69 6.97 -0.88 -24.90
CA ASP A 69 6.92 -1.14 -26.34
C ASP A 69 7.12 0.16 -27.16
N ARG A 70 8.20 0.90 -26.87
CA ARG A 70 8.76 1.90 -27.78
C ARG A 70 10.27 1.98 -27.68
#